data_AF-A0A9W9BKC8-F1
#
_entry.id   AF-A0A9W9BKC8-F1
#
_cell.length_a   1.000
_cell.length_b   1.000
_cell.length_c   1.000
_cell.angle_alpha   90.00
_cell.angle_beta   90.00
_cell.angle_gamma   90.00
#
_symmetry.space_group_name_H-M   'P 1'
#
loop_
_entity.id
_entity.type
_entity.pdbx_description
1 polymer ?
#
loop_
_entity_poly.entity_id
_entity_poly.type
_entity_poly.pdbx_seq_one_letter_code
_entity_poly.pdbx_strand_id
1 'polypeptide(L)'
;MLDRFVNIDSSLPPATPEPCQSELLPVNDIDWDNGTVVPSEPLYTKSFSSVTTVGSFAQTCQAAHMLSKVMRHTKSRASSQDITELLPEAQHLHHALSALHLSIEGSSSDGTPSHTPERSTFPALALCCSARLLLYNQYACNEPLGLATDGPIALETELQKVSLDGIRAIASSTARLLARDIGGCPFVARFLYHAATECAWFIKENHEQIMYDALEDILTGLRGMSEYWGLASEYISLLEQEEILKLVDQDADVSSSTSTF
;
A
#
# COMPACT_ATOMS: atom_id res chain seq x y z
N MET A 1 10.92 -3.01 -10.37
CA MET A 1 10.33 -2.05 -9.41
C MET A 1 9.64 -0.89 -10.13
N LEU A 2 10.37 0.03 -10.76
CA LEU A 2 9.80 1.22 -11.42
C LEU A 2 8.74 0.88 -12.48
N ASP A 3 8.99 -0.13 -13.31
CA ASP A 3 8.03 -0.61 -14.30
C ASP A 3 6.69 -1.06 -13.67
N ARG A 4 6.72 -1.68 -12.49
CA ARG A 4 5.49 -2.07 -11.77
C ARG A 4 4.78 -0.84 -11.22
N PHE A 5 5.54 0.08 -10.63
CA PHE A 5 5.01 1.33 -10.08
C PHE A 5 4.29 2.18 -11.13
N VAL A 6 4.89 2.37 -12.30
CA VAL A 6 4.28 3.14 -13.40
C VAL A 6 3.00 2.46 -13.91
N ASN A 7 2.94 1.14 -13.87
CA ASN A 7 1.83 0.37 -14.41
C ASN A 7 0.77 -0.04 -13.37
N ILE A 8 0.78 0.48 -12.13
CA ILE A 8 -0.18 0.07 -11.07
C ILE A 8 -1.63 0.18 -11.54
N ASP A 9 -2.00 1.31 -12.15
CA ASP A 9 -3.36 1.56 -12.67
C ASP A 9 -3.47 1.32 -14.18
N SER A 10 -2.43 0.75 -14.79
CA SER A 10 -2.40 0.49 -16.23
C SER A 10 -2.93 -0.90 -16.54
N SER A 11 -3.75 -1.01 -17.58
CA SER A 11 -4.12 -2.31 -18.14
C SER A 11 -2.93 -2.99 -18.84
N LEU A 12 -1.87 -2.25 -19.18
CA LEU A 12 -0.71 -2.77 -19.89
C LEU A 12 0.07 -3.78 -19.02
N PRO A 13 0.61 -4.85 -19.64
CA PRO A 13 1.52 -5.73 -18.94
C PRO A 13 2.81 -4.98 -18.61
N PRO A 14 3.42 -5.24 -17.44
CA PRO A 14 4.73 -4.70 -17.14
C PRO A 14 5.77 -5.15 -18.17
N ALA A 15 6.70 -4.27 -18.55
CA ALA A 15 7.72 -4.56 -19.56
C ALA A 15 8.81 -5.53 -19.06
N THR A 16 9.10 -5.54 -17.75
CA THR A 16 10.11 -6.45 -17.19
C THR A 16 9.48 -7.77 -16.75
N PRO A 17 10.11 -8.94 -17.00
CA PRO A 17 9.59 -10.22 -16.56
C PRO A 17 9.53 -10.32 -15.02
N GLU A 18 8.82 -11.34 -14.53
CA GLU A 18 8.85 -11.66 -13.10
C GLU A 18 10.18 -12.27 -12.68
N PRO A 19 10.64 -11.99 -11.45
CA PRO A 19 11.74 -12.70 -10.82
C PRO A 19 11.58 -14.22 -10.89
N CYS A 20 12.64 -14.96 -11.24
CA CYS A 20 12.62 -16.42 -11.20
C CYS A 20 12.71 -16.95 -9.75
N GLN A 21 12.25 -18.19 -9.50
CA GLN A 21 12.20 -18.76 -8.14
C GLN A 21 13.57 -18.84 -7.44
N SER A 22 14.66 -18.88 -8.20
CA SER A 22 16.04 -18.92 -7.70
C SER A 22 16.66 -17.53 -7.50
N GLU A 23 15.93 -16.44 -7.74
CA GLU A 23 16.45 -15.09 -7.53
C GLU A 23 16.69 -14.80 -6.05
N LEU A 24 17.80 -14.12 -5.78
CA LEU A 24 18.22 -13.68 -4.46
C LEU A 24 17.87 -12.21 -4.28
N LEU A 25 17.69 -11.81 -3.03
CA LEU A 25 17.59 -10.41 -2.66
C LEU A 25 18.94 -9.71 -2.83
N PRO A 26 18.94 -8.39 -3.10
CA PRO A 26 20.12 -7.58 -2.93
C PRO A 26 20.71 -7.73 -1.51
N VAL A 27 22.02 -7.64 -1.41
CA VAL A 27 22.74 -7.51 -0.14
C VAL A 27 22.27 -6.25 0.60
N ASN A 28 22.35 -6.23 1.93
CA ASN A 28 21.99 -5.05 2.70
C ASN A 28 22.89 -3.84 2.37
N ASP A 29 22.35 -2.66 2.63
CA ASP A 29 22.94 -1.40 2.20
C ASP A 29 24.37 -1.20 2.78
N ILE A 30 24.58 -1.60 4.04
CA ILE A 30 25.88 -1.47 4.74
C ILE A 30 26.94 -2.38 4.11
N ASP A 31 26.62 -3.65 3.90
CA ASP A 31 27.56 -4.60 3.31
C ASP A 31 27.85 -4.28 1.84
N TRP A 32 26.86 -3.76 1.12
CA TRP A 32 27.03 -3.25 -0.23
C TRP A 32 28.00 -2.06 -0.29
N ASP A 33 27.80 -1.05 0.56
CA ASP A 33 28.63 0.16 0.59
C ASP A 33 30.09 -0.15 0.99
N ASN A 34 30.28 -1.16 1.85
CA ASN A 34 31.61 -1.61 2.27
C ASN A 34 32.27 -2.57 1.25
N GLY A 35 31.55 -3.01 0.22
CA GLY A 35 32.04 -4.00 -0.73
C GLY A 35 32.31 -5.38 -0.10
N THR A 36 31.59 -5.72 0.96
CA THR A 36 31.77 -6.97 1.70
C THR A 36 31.09 -8.13 0.98
N VAL A 37 31.76 -9.30 0.94
CA VAL A 37 31.17 -10.53 0.41
C VAL A 37 30.37 -11.23 1.52
N VAL A 38 29.05 -11.14 1.44
CA VAL A 38 28.10 -11.74 2.40
C VAL A 38 27.05 -12.60 1.68
N PRO A 39 26.42 -13.59 2.35
CA PRO A 39 25.31 -14.34 1.77
C PRO A 39 24.09 -13.44 1.51
N SER A 40 23.24 -13.84 0.58
CA SER A 40 21.97 -13.17 0.25
C SER A 40 20.79 -14.10 0.47
N GLU A 41 19.70 -13.58 1.02
CA GLU A 41 18.47 -14.36 1.20
C GLU A 41 17.75 -14.59 -0.14
N PRO A 42 17.03 -15.71 -0.29
CA PRO A 42 16.14 -15.90 -1.44
C PRO A 42 15.01 -14.87 -1.45
N LEU A 43 14.67 -14.34 -2.64
CA LEU A 43 13.47 -13.51 -2.82
C LEU A 43 12.20 -14.32 -2.52
N TYR A 44 12.18 -15.58 -2.96
CA TYR A 44 11.13 -16.53 -2.69
C TYR A 44 11.46 -17.33 -1.44
N THR A 45 10.95 -16.91 -0.29
CA THR A 45 11.11 -17.68 0.95
C THR A 45 9.83 -17.72 1.78
N LYS A 46 9.67 -18.79 2.54
CA LYS A 46 8.63 -18.94 3.58
C LYS A 46 9.11 -18.42 4.94
N SER A 47 10.42 -18.22 5.11
CA SER A 47 11.05 -17.77 6.34
C SER A 47 12.44 -17.21 6.04
N PHE A 48 12.78 -16.03 6.55
CA PHE A 48 14.14 -15.50 6.44
C PHE A 48 15.08 -16.17 7.44
N SER A 49 16.34 -16.33 7.06
CA SER A 49 17.38 -16.75 7.99
C SER A 49 17.69 -15.62 8.98
N SER A 50 18.08 -15.95 10.22
CA SER A 50 18.61 -14.96 11.16
C SER A 50 20.07 -14.57 10.87
N VAL A 51 20.64 -15.09 9.78
CA VAL A 51 22.06 -14.94 9.42
C VAL A 51 22.33 -13.61 8.73
N THR A 52 21.34 -13.03 8.05
CA THR A 52 21.50 -11.77 7.33
C THR A 52 20.42 -10.77 7.73
N THR A 53 20.78 -9.49 7.79
CA THR A 53 19.82 -8.40 7.90
C THR A 53 19.33 -8.05 6.50
N VAL A 54 18.02 -7.91 6.30
CA VAL A 54 17.46 -7.50 5.02
C VAL A 54 17.50 -5.97 4.95
N GLY A 55 18.31 -5.42 4.05
CA GLY A 55 18.44 -3.96 3.87
C GLY A 55 17.19 -3.30 3.30
N SER A 56 17.11 -1.96 3.42
CA SER A 56 15.94 -1.18 3.00
C SER A 56 15.65 -1.31 1.49
N PHE A 57 16.70 -1.38 0.67
CA PHE A 57 16.56 -1.61 -0.76
C PHE A 57 16.03 -3.02 -1.08
N ALA A 58 16.51 -4.03 -0.37
CA ALA A 58 16.02 -5.41 -0.50
C ALA A 58 14.53 -5.52 -0.11
N GLN A 59 14.11 -4.86 0.97
CA GLN A 59 12.71 -4.75 1.36
C GLN A 59 11.85 -4.07 0.28
N THR A 60 12.38 -3.01 -0.33
CA THR A 60 11.70 -2.32 -1.44
C THR A 60 11.52 -3.25 -2.64
N CYS A 61 12.52 -4.08 -2.96
CA CYS A 61 12.42 -5.11 -3.99
C CYS A 61 11.38 -6.19 -3.66
N GLN A 62 11.29 -6.62 -2.40
CA GLN A 62 10.26 -7.57 -1.95
C GLN A 62 8.85 -6.98 -2.09
N ALA A 63 8.65 -5.74 -1.64
CA ALA A 63 7.37 -5.04 -1.77
C ALA A 63 6.97 -4.87 -3.24
N ALA A 64 7.92 -4.52 -4.11
CA ALA A 64 7.68 -4.42 -5.55
C ALA A 64 7.30 -5.77 -6.19
N HIS A 65 7.92 -6.87 -5.74
CA HIS A 65 7.57 -8.21 -6.21
C HIS A 65 6.15 -8.62 -5.76
N MET A 66 5.79 -8.34 -4.51
CA MET A 66 4.44 -8.59 -4.00
C MET A 66 3.39 -7.74 -4.71
N LEU A 67 3.70 -6.49 -5.03
CA LEU A 67 2.85 -5.65 -5.88
C LEU A 67 2.59 -6.31 -7.24
N SER A 68 3.61 -6.87 -7.90
CA SER A 68 3.41 -7.60 -9.16
C SER A 68 2.47 -8.78 -9.04
N LYS A 69 2.53 -9.52 -7.92
CA LYS A 69 1.62 -10.64 -7.63
C LYS A 69 0.18 -10.15 -7.50
N VAL A 70 -0.05 -9.06 -6.77
CA VAL A 70 -1.38 -8.45 -6.66
C VAL A 70 -1.87 -7.96 -8.03
N MET A 71 -1.04 -7.27 -8.82
CA MET A 71 -1.44 -6.81 -10.16
C MET A 71 -1.87 -7.98 -11.06
N ARG A 72 -1.18 -9.12 -11.00
CA ARG A 72 -1.60 -10.33 -11.74
C ARG A 72 -2.91 -10.89 -11.22
N HIS A 73 -3.07 -10.95 -9.90
CA HIS A 73 -4.30 -11.40 -9.27
C HIS A 73 -5.49 -10.51 -9.67
N THR A 74 -5.35 -9.18 -9.65
CA THR A 74 -6.37 -8.24 -10.13
C THR A 74 -6.74 -8.49 -11.60
N LYS A 75 -5.75 -8.72 -12.48
CA LYS A 75 -6.01 -9.07 -13.89
C LYS A 75 -6.70 -10.44 -14.03
N SER A 76 -6.29 -11.42 -13.22
CA SER A 76 -6.92 -12.75 -13.18
C SER A 76 -8.38 -12.63 -12.74
N ARG A 77 -8.66 -11.89 -11.67
CA ARG A 77 -10.02 -11.63 -11.18
C ARG A 77 -10.89 -10.92 -12.22
N ALA A 78 -10.32 -9.98 -12.98
CA ALA A 78 -11.06 -9.28 -14.04
C ALA A 78 -11.38 -10.17 -15.27
N SER A 79 -10.67 -11.29 -15.45
CA SER A 79 -10.80 -12.15 -16.65
C SER A 79 -11.29 -13.58 -16.36
N SER A 80 -11.18 -14.04 -15.12
CA SER A 80 -11.50 -15.40 -14.69
C SER A 80 -12.89 -15.47 -14.06
N GLN A 81 -13.56 -16.59 -14.32
CA GLN A 81 -14.83 -16.94 -13.70
C GLN A 81 -14.67 -17.89 -12.49
N ASP A 82 -13.45 -18.35 -12.22
CA ASP A 82 -13.20 -19.36 -11.18
C ASP A 82 -12.91 -18.72 -9.82
N ILE A 83 -13.98 -18.53 -9.05
CA ILE A 83 -13.91 -17.99 -7.68
C ILE A 83 -13.20 -18.96 -6.72
N THR A 84 -13.16 -20.26 -7.04
CA THR A 84 -12.62 -21.33 -6.17
C THR A 84 -11.13 -21.16 -5.93
N GLU A 85 -10.38 -20.69 -6.94
CA GLU A 85 -8.94 -20.46 -6.86
C GLU A 85 -8.62 -19.01 -6.44
N LEU A 86 -9.46 -18.05 -6.85
CA LEU A 86 -9.23 -16.62 -6.59
C LEU A 86 -9.31 -16.25 -5.11
N LEU A 87 -10.32 -16.71 -4.38
CA LEU A 87 -10.50 -16.31 -2.97
C LEU A 87 -9.36 -16.84 -2.07
N PRO A 88 -8.95 -18.12 -2.15
CA PRO A 88 -7.79 -18.60 -1.39
C PRO A 88 -6.49 -17.88 -1.79
N GLU A 89 -6.29 -17.55 -3.07
CA GLU A 89 -5.14 -16.77 -3.51
C GLU A 89 -5.12 -15.37 -2.86
N ALA A 90 -6.25 -14.65 -2.89
CA ALA A 90 -6.38 -13.33 -2.26
C ALA A 90 -6.07 -13.38 -0.76
N GLN A 91 -6.57 -14.40 -0.06
CA GLN A 91 -6.27 -14.58 1.36
C GLN A 91 -4.78 -14.82 1.62
N HIS A 92 -4.12 -15.65 0.81
CA HIS A 92 -2.67 -15.84 0.90
C HIS A 92 -1.88 -14.56 0.62
N LEU A 93 -2.29 -13.77 -0.38
CA LEU A 93 -1.68 -12.49 -0.70
C LEU A 93 -1.83 -11.49 0.46
N HIS A 94 -3.00 -11.40 1.06
CA HIS A 94 -3.24 -10.58 2.25
C HIS A 94 -2.32 -10.96 3.41
N HIS A 95 -2.22 -12.25 3.74
CA HIS A 95 -1.35 -12.72 4.83
C HIS A 95 0.12 -12.44 4.54
N ALA A 96 0.59 -12.69 3.32
CA ALA A 96 1.97 -12.44 2.92
C ALA A 96 2.33 -10.94 2.96
N LEU A 97 1.43 -10.07 2.47
CA LEU A 97 1.61 -8.62 2.51
C LEU A 97 1.58 -8.08 3.95
N SER A 98 0.71 -8.61 4.80
CA SER A 98 0.63 -8.20 6.20
C SER A 98 1.87 -8.61 6.98
N ALA A 99 2.39 -9.82 6.74
CA ALA A 99 3.66 -10.26 7.33
C ALA A 99 4.85 -9.42 6.83
N LEU A 100 4.89 -9.09 5.54
CA LEU A 100 5.92 -8.22 4.97
C LEU A 100 5.86 -6.81 5.58
N HIS A 101 4.66 -6.23 5.72
CA HIS A 101 4.47 -4.93 6.35
C HIS A 101 5.04 -4.89 7.78
N LEU A 102 4.67 -5.86 8.62
CA LEU A 102 5.19 -5.97 9.99
C LEU A 102 6.71 -6.17 10.02
N SER A 103 7.25 -6.95 9.08
CA SER A 103 8.70 -7.13 8.96
C SER A 103 9.41 -5.82 8.62
N ILE A 104 8.83 -4.99 7.74
CA ILE A 104 9.42 -3.71 7.37
C ILE A 104 9.36 -2.73 8.56
N GLU A 105 8.23 -2.65 9.27
CA GLU A 105 8.08 -1.79 10.45
C GLU A 105 9.02 -2.17 11.60
N GLY A 106 9.23 -3.48 11.81
CA GLY A 106 10.11 -3.99 12.86
C GLY A 106 11.60 -3.99 12.52
N SER A 107 11.97 -3.58 11.31
CA SER A 107 13.38 -3.57 10.88
C SER A 107 14.07 -2.29 11.34
N SER A 108 15.15 -2.44 12.10
CA SER A 108 16.08 -1.37 12.45
C SER A 108 17.49 -1.71 11.96
N SER A 109 18.22 -0.70 11.50
CA SER A 109 19.58 -0.84 10.98
C SER A 109 20.59 -1.23 12.07
N ASP A 110 20.28 -0.98 13.35
CA ASP A 110 21.17 -1.24 14.50
C ASP A 110 20.72 -2.43 15.38
N GLY A 111 19.72 -3.21 14.94
CA GLY A 111 19.21 -4.37 15.68
C GLY A 111 18.52 -4.04 17.01
N THR A 112 18.38 -2.75 17.35
CA THR A 112 17.62 -2.27 18.51
C THR A 112 16.15 -2.12 18.13
N PRO A 113 15.19 -2.64 18.92
CA PRO A 113 13.77 -2.48 18.61
C PRO A 113 13.40 -1.00 18.71
N SER A 114 13.21 -0.38 17.54
CA SER A 114 12.67 0.97 17.40
C SER A 114 11.15 0.88 17.30
N HIS A 115 10.45 1.78 17.98
CA HIS A 115 8.99 1.91 17.84
C HIS A 115 8.56 2.68 16.59
N THR A 116 9.51 3.27 15.86
CA THR A 116 9.24 4.06 14.64
C THR A 116 10.07 3.53 13.46
N PRO A 117 9.44 3.25 12.31
CA PRO A 117 10.16 2.79 11.12
C PRO A 117 11.20 3.83 10.67
N GLU A 118 12.37 3.37 10.23
CA GLU A 118 13.40 4.23 9.67
C GLU A 118 12.94 4.81 8.32
N ARG A 119 13.29 6.06 8.02
CA ARG A 119 12.88 6.71 6.75
C ARG A 119 13.33 5.95 5.50
N SER A 120 14.45 5.24 5.57
CA SER A 120 14.95 4.36 4.50
C SER A 120 13.95 3.28 4.10
N THR A 121 13.06 2.86 5.01
CA THR A 121 12.02 1.84 4.77
C THR A 121 10.76 2.38 4.11
N PHE A 122 10.57 3.70 4.03
CA PHE A 122 9.33 4.31 3.55
C PHE A 122 8.98 3.94 2.11
N PRO A 123 9.93 3.81 1.15
CA PRO A 123 9.63 3.27 -0.17
C PRO A 123 9.05 1.85 -0.14
N ALA A 124 9.58 0.99 0.73
CA ALA A 124 9.09 -0.38 0.89
C ALA A 124 7.69 -0.41 1.53
N LEU A 125 7.46 0.40 2.57
CA LEU A 125 6.13 0.56 3.18
C LEU A 125 5.11 1.09 2.17
N ALA A 126 5.45 2.13 1.41
CA ALA A 126 4.58 2.71 0.40
C ALA A 126 4.18 1.67 -0.66
N LEU A 127 5.14 0.93 -1.22
CA LEU A 127 4.85 -0.13 -2.21
C LEU A 127 4.03 -1.28 -1.62
N CYS A 128 4.34 -1.71 -0.40
CA CYS A 128 3.61 -2.78 0.29
C CYS A 128 2.16 -2.35 0.56
N CYS A 129 1.95 -1.13 1.05
CA CYS A 129 0.61 -0.60 1.30
C CYS A 129 -0.15 -0.31 -0.01
N SER A 130 0.49 0.17 -1.07
CA SER A 130 -0.13 0.27 -2.40
C SER A 130 -0.60 -1.10 -2.90
N ALA A 131 0.19 -2.16 -2.73
CA ALA A 131 -0.21 -3.52 -3.09
C ALA A 131 -1.41 -3.99 -2.26
N ARG A 132 -1.44 -3.67 -0.96
CA ARG A 132 -2.57 -4.00 -0.07
C ARG A 132 -3.84 -3.24 -0.47
N LEU A 133 -3.77 -1.93 -0.68
CA LEU A 133 -4.91 -1.12 -1.14
C LEU A 133 -5.45 -1.64 -2.48
N LEU A 134 -4.56 -1.93 -3.44
CA LEU A 134 -4.97 -2.50 -4.72
C LEU A 134 -5.71 -3.83 -4.57
N LEU A 135 -5.24 -4.71 -3.67
CA LEU A 135 -5.90 -5.97 -3.35
C LEU A 135 -7.25 -5.73 -2.65
N TYR A 136 -7.29 -4.88 -1.63
CA TYR A 136 -8.48 -4.62 -0.83
C TYR A 136 -9.58 -3.97 -1.64
N ASN A 137 -9.26 -3.08 -2.57
CA ASN A 137 -10.24 -2.48 -3.48
C ASN A 137 -10.95 -3.51 -4.36
N GLN A 138 -10.33 -4.67 -4.61
CA GLN A 138 -11.01 -5.75 -5.30
C GLN A 138 -12.15 -6.36 -4.45
N TYR A 139 -11.99 -6.41 -3.14
CA TYR A 139 -12.85 -7.19 -2.25
C TYR A 139 -13.67 -6.34 -1.27
N ALA A 140 -13.43 -5.03 -1.19
CA ALA A 140 -14.14 -4.13 -0.26
C ALA A 140 -15.63 -3.92 -0.64
N CYS A 141 -15.94 -3.94 -1.94
CA CYS A 141 -17.31 -3.74 -2.43
C CYS A 141 -18.07 -5.08 -2.55
N ASN A 142 -19.37 -5.03 -2.23
CA ASN A 142 -20.32 -6.14 -2.33
C ASN A 142 -20.81 -6.43 -3.75
N GLU A 143 -20.14 -5.94 -4.80
CA GLU A 143 -20.64 -6.14 -6.15
C GLU A 143 -20.61 -7.63 -6.48
N PRO A 144 -21.77 -8.26 -6.67
CA PRO A 144 -21.81 -9.67 -6.98
C PRO A 144 -21.05 -9.84 -8.29
N LEU A 145 -20.06 -10.72 -8.29
CA LEU A 145 -19.19 -10.99 -9.44
C LEU A 145 -19.96 -11.46 -10.70
N GLY A 146 -21.30 -11.47 -10.72
CA GLY A 146 -22.14 -12.00 -11.79
C GLY A 146 -22.00 -13.51 -11.97
N LEU A 147 -21.25 -14.16 -11.07
CA LEU A 147 -20.67 -15.49 -11.25
C LEU A 147 -21.05 -16.48 -10.15
N ALA A 148 -21.70 -16.02 -9.07
CA ALA A 148 -22.18 -16.91 -8.02
C ALA A 148 -23.54 -17.51 -8.42
N THR A 149 -23.53 -18.67 -9.06
CA THR A 149 -24.72 -19.53 -9.18
C THR A 149 -25.14 -20.14 -7.84
N ASP A 150 -24.25 -20.17 -6.84
CA ASP A 150 -24.42 -20.89 -5.57
C ASP A 150 -24.60 -19.99 -4.31
N GLY A 151 -24.88 -18.69 -4.50
CA GLY A 151 -25.12 -17.78 -3.38
C GLY A 151 -23.84 -17.34 -2.64
N PRO A 152 -23.97 -16.70 -1.46
CA PRO A 152 -22.86 -16.03 -0.77
C PRO A 152 -21.81 -17.02 -0.25
N ILE A 153 -20.53 -16.77 -0.54
CA ILE A 153 -19.42 -17.60 -0.08
C ILE A 153 -18.84 -16.99 1.22
N ALA A 154 -18.74 -17.78 2.29
CA ALA A 154 -18.25 -17.28 3.59
C ALA A 154 -16.86 -16.60 3.49
N LEU A 155 -15.97 -17.13 2.65
CA LEU A 155 -14.64 -16.56 2.42
C LEU A 155 -14.68 -15.19 1.73
N GLU A 156 -15.69 -14.92 0.91
CA GLU A 156 -15.89 -13.60 0.29
C GLU A 156 -16.23 -12.54 1.35
N THR A 157 -17.14 -12.88 2.28
CA THR A 157 -17.47 -12.01 3.43
C THR A 157 -16.27 -11.74 4.32
N GLU A 158 -15.45 -12.76 4.60
CA GLU A 158 -14.23 -12.59 5.40
C GLU A 158 -13.21 -11.69 4.68
N LEU A 159 -13.01 -11.88 3.37
CA LEU A 159 -12.12 -11.03 2.58
C LEU A 159 -12.62 -9.59 2.50
N GLN A 160 -13.92 -9.39 2.41
CA GLN A 160 -14.50 -8.05 2.45
C GLN A 160 -14.21 -7.36 3.78
N LYS A 161 -14.49 -8.04 4.90
CA LYS A 161 -14.22 -7.52 6.23
C LYS A 161 -12.74 -7.14 6.39
N VAL A 162 -11.84 -8.05 6.03
CA VAL A 162 -10.40 -7.83 6.06
C VAL A 162 -9.97 -6.65 5.17
N SER A 163 -10.61 -6.48 4.02
CA SER A 163 -10.32 -5.38 3.09
C SER A 163 -10.74 -4.04 3.66
N LEU A 164 -11.97 -3.93 4.17
CA LEU A 164 -12.47 -2.71 4.82
C LEU A 164 -11.59 -2.34 6.02
N ASP A 165 -11.39 -3.27 6.95
CA ASP A 165 -10.56 -3.05 8.14
C ASP A 165 -9.11 -2.69 7.77
N GLY A 166 -8.58 -3.33 6.73
CA GLY A 166 -7.25 -3.08 6.20
C GLY A 166 -7.09 -1.69 5.61
N ILE A 167 -8.06 -1.20 4.83
CA ILE A 167 -8.04 0.16 4.28
C ILE A 167 -8.07 1.19 5.42
N ARG A 168 -8.97 1.01 6.41
CA ARG A 168 -9.02 1.88 7.60
C ARG A 168 -7.69 1.92 8.34
N ALA A 169 -7.10 0.76 8.59
CA ALA A 169 -5.84 0.66 9.30
C ALA A 169 -4.70 1.34 8.54
N ILE A 170 -4.61 1.16 7.22
CA ILE A 170 -3.57 1.79 6.38
C ILE A 170 -3.72 3.31 6.37
N ALA A 171 -4.93 3.82 6.13
CA ALA A 171 -5.21 5.25 6.10
C ALA A 171 -4.92 5.92 7.45
N SER A 172 -5.40 5.33 8.55
CA SER A 172 -5.26 5.88 9.89
C SER A 172 -3.92 5.60 10.57
N SER A 173 -3.01 4.84 9.97
CA SER A 173 -1.68 4.63 10.54
C SER A 173 -0.57 4.95 9.53
N THR A 174 -0.26 4.03 8.61
CA THR A 174 0.87 4.14 7.71
C THR A 174 0.79 5.37 6.80
N ALA A 175 -0.39 5.73 6.29
CA ALA A 175 -0.53 6.91 5.44
C ALA A 175 -0.20 8.21 6.20
N ARG A 176 -0.74 8.38 7.41
CA ARG A 176 -0.42 9.53 8.28
C ARG A 176 1.06 9.57 8.67
N LEU A 177 1.67 8.41 8.92
CA LEU A 177 3.11 8.33 9.20
C LEU A 177 3.94 8.82 8.01
N LEU A 178 3.66 8.28 6.82
CA LEU A 178 4.42 8.59 5.60
C LEU A 178 4.14 10.02 5.11
N ALA A 179 2.95 10.58 5.35
CA ALA A 179 2.60 11.95 5.02
C ALA A 179 3.48 13.00 5.72
N ARG A 180 4.09 12.64 6.86
CA ARG A 180 5.04 13.52 7.58
C ARG A 180 6.40 13.63 6.88
N ASP A 181 6.69 12.77 5.90
CA ASP A 181 7.94 12.78 5.14
C ASP A 181 7.86 13.67 3.91
N ILE A 182 7.95 14.98 4.14
CA ILE A 182 7.88 16.02 3.10
C ILE A 182 8.95 15.82 2.02
N GLY A 183 10.13 15.31 2.39
CA GLY A 183 11.23 14.99 1.48
C GLY A 183 11.17 13.58 0.90
N GLY A 184 10.00 12.92 0.95
CA GLY A 184 9.81 11.52 0.58
C GLY A 184 10.10 11.22 -0.89
N CYS A 185 9.58 10.10 -1.39
CA CYS A 185 9.85 9.65 -2.76
C CYS A 185 8.57 9.50 -3.59
N PRO A 186 8.67 9.35 -4.93
CA PRO A 186 7.50 9.16 -5.79
C PRO A 186 6.58 7.99 -5.38
N PHE A 187 7.15 6.93 -4.79
CA PHE A 187 6.38 5.81 -4.25
C PHE A 187 5.44 6.25 -3.13
N VAL A 188 5.94 7.07 -2.21
CA VAL A 188 5.16 7.64 -1.10
C VAL A 188 4.07 8.56 -1.64
N ALA A 189 4.40 9.47 -2.57
CA ALA A 189 3.41 10.38 -3.15
C ALA A 189 2.23 9.63 -3.79
N ARG A 190 2.50 8.58 -4.57
CA ARG A 190 1.44 7.76 -5.18
C ARG A 190 0.64 7.00 -4.14
N PHE A 191 1.29 6.41 -3.15
CA PHE A 191 0.61 5.72 -2.07
C PHE A 191 -0.36 6.66 -1.34
N LEU A 192 0.10 7.87 -1.00
CA LEU A 192 -0.71 8.91 -0.36
C LEU A 192 -1.89 9.33 -1.24
N TYR A 193 -1.69 9.48 -2.56
CA TYR A 193 -2.78 9.73 -3.50
C TYR A 193 -3.87 8.66 -3.42
N HIS A 194 -3.52 7.38 -3.50
CA HIS A 194 -4.50 6.30 -3.38
C HIS A 194 -5.12 6.23 -1.99
N ALA A 195 -4.36 6.47 -0.93
CA ALA A 195 -4.93 6.52 0.42
C ALA A 195 -5.95 7.64 0.57
N ALA A 196 -5.73 8.80 -0.06
CA ALA A 196 -6.67 9.91 -0.08
C ALA A 196 -7.99 9.55 -0.79
N THR A 197 -7.92 8.83 -1.93
CA THR A 197 -9.13 8.38 -2.63
C THR A 197 -9.93 7.40 -1.78
N GLU A 198 -9.25 6.51 -1.05
CA GLU A 198 -9.92 5.60 -0.11
C GLU A 198 -10.56 6.36 1.08
N CYS A 199 -9.84 7.31 1.69
CA CYS A 199 -10.42 8.15 2.74
C CYS A 199 -11.69 8.86 2.25
N ALA A 200 -11.63 9.44 1.04
CA ALA A 200 -12.77 10.12 0.44
C ALA A 200 -13.97 9.20 0.24
N TRP A 201 -13.75 7.94 -0.17
CA TRP A 201 -14.81 6.94 -0.28
C TRP A 201 -15.49 6.67 1.07
N PHE A 202 -14.71 6.38 2.12
CA PHE A 202 -15.28 6.15 3.46
C PHE A 202 -15.98 7.40 4.04
N ILE A 203 -15.46 8.60 3.77
CA ILE A 203 -16.08 9.85 4.19
C ILE A 203 -17.45 10.03 3.53
N LYS A 204 -17.54 9.80 2.22
CA LYS A 204 -18.78 9.97 1.45
C LYS A 204 -19.86 8.97 1.85
N GLU A 205 -19.48 7.73 2.18
CA GLU A 205 -20.43 6.66 2.54
C GLU A 205 -20.82 6.68 4.02
N ASN A 206 -19.84 6.86 4.93
CA ASN A 206 -20.02 6.60 6.36
C ASN A 206 -19.76 7.81 7.26
N HIS A 207 -19.22 8.91 6.74
CA HIS A 207 -18.79 10.08 7.53
C HIS A 207 -17.86 9.71 8.72
N GLU A 208 -16.94 8.77 8.52
CA GLU A 208 -16.04 8.32 9.58
C GLU A 208 -14.99 9.40 9.91
N GLN A 209 -15.03 9.97 11.12
CA GLN A 209 -14.12 11.07 11.53
C GLN A 209 -12.64 10.72 11.36
N ILE A 210 -12.25 9.49 11.68
CA ILE A 210 -10.86 9.04 11.55
C ILE A 210 -10.33 9.16 10.10
N MET A 211 -11.22 9.13 9.12
CA MET A 211 -10.88 9.28 7.71
C MET A 211 -10.72 10.73 7.30
N TYR A 212 -11.48 11.66 7.91
CA TYR A 212 -11.25 13.09 7.75
C TYR A 212 -9.86 13.47 8.28
N ASP A 213 -9.52 13.05 9.51
CA ASP A 213 -8.21 13.31 10.10
C ASP A 213 -7.07 12.74 9.24
N ALA A 214 -7.24 11.51 8.73
CA ALA A 214 -6.27 10.89 7.85
C ALA A 214 -6.14 11.64 6.51
N LEU A 215 -7.26 12.05 5.90
CA LEU A 215 -7.27 12.80 4.65
C LEU A 215 -6.56 14.15 4.80
N GLU A 216 -6.80 14.88 5.89
CA GLU A 216 -6.13 16.16 6.17
C GLU A 216 -4.61 15.99 6.29
N ASP A 217 -4.15 14.99 7.05
CA ASP A 217 -2.72 14.65 7.18
C ASP A 217 -2.11 14.30 5.81
N ILE A 218 -2.79 13.47 5.02
CA ILE A 218 -2.35 13.05 3.69
C ILE A 218 -2.23 14.24 2.74
N LEU A 219 -3.24 15.11 2.69
CA LEU A 219 -3.22 16.30 1.83
C LEU A 219 -2.11 17.27 2.22
N THR A 220 -1.88 17.44 3.53
CA THR A 220 -0.76 18.23 4.05
C THR A 220 0.58 17.64 3.60
N GLY A 221 0.73 16.32 3.69
CA GLY A 221 1.93 15.62 3.22
C GLY A 221 2.17 15.77 1.72
N LEU A 222 1.14 15.56 0.89
CA LEU A 222 1.23 15.75 -0.56
C LEU A 222 1.60 17.19 -0.93
N ARG A 223 1.02 18.18 -0.25
CA ARG A 223 1.36 19.60 -0.46
C ARG A 223 2.81 19.88 -0.13
N GLY A 224 3.33 19.34 0.97
CA GLY A 224 4.76 19.42 1.29
C GLY A 224 5.64 18.77 0.22
N MET A 225 5.29 17.56 -0.23
CA MET A 225 6.05 16.83 -1.25
C MET A 225 6.06 17.54 -2.61
N SER A 226 5.05 18.37 -2.90
CA SER A 226 4.94 19.12 -4.17
C SER A 226 6.10 20.10 -4.40
N GLU A 227 6.78 20.52 -3.34
CA GLU A 227 7.98 21.37 -3.43
C GLU A 227 9.17 20.65 -4.11
N TYR A 228 9.22 19.32 -4.00
CA TYR A 228 10.35 18.49 -4.46
C TYR A 228 9.96 17.58 -5.64
N TRP A 229 8.70 17.17 -5.70
CA TRP A 229 8.19 16.23 -6.70
C TRP A 229 6.96 16.80 -7.40
N GLY A 230 7.12 17.24 -8.65
CA GLY A 230 6.00 17.74 -9.47
C GLY A 230 4.85 16.71 -9.61
N LEU A 231 5.16 15.41 -9.49
CA LEU A 231 4.16 14.35 -9.46
C LEU A 231 3.14 14.52 -8.31
N ALA A 232 3.56 15.02 -7.15
CA ALA A 232 2.64 15.27 -6.03
C ALA A 232 1.66 16.41 -6.34
N SER A 233 2.10 17.43 -7.08
CA SER A 233 1.22 18.50 -7.58
C SER A 233 0.14 17.94 -8.52
N GLU A 234 0.52 17.05 -9.44
CA GLU A 234 -0.44 16.39 -10.35
C GLU A 234 -1.47 15.56 -9.56
N TYR A 235 -1.04 14.82 -8.53
CA TYR A 235 -1.97 14.09 -7.67
C TYR A 235 -2.94 15.01 -6.93
N ILE A 236 -2.48 16.16 -6.42
CA ILE A 236 -3.38 17.15 -5.81
C ILE A 236 -4.41 17.65 -6.82
N SER A 237 -3.98 17.96 -8.05
CA SER A 237 -4.90 18.39 -9.12
C SER A 237 -5.92 17.32 -9.48
N LEU A 238 -5.56 16.03 -9.48
CA LEU A 238 -6.52 14.94 -9.67
C LEU A 238 -7.54 14.87 -8.52
N LEU A 239 -7.08 14.97 -7.26
CA LEU A 239 -7.96 15.00 -6.09
C LEU A 239 -8.91 16.21 -6.10
N GLU A 240 -8.46 17.36 -6.62
CA GLU A 240 -9.31 18.54 -6.81
C GLU A 240 -10.41 18.29 -7.85
N GLN A 241 -10.07 17.66 -8.97
CA GLN A 241 -11.04 17.31 -10.03
C GLN A 241 -12.11 16.34 -9.53
N GLU A 242 -11.75 15.44 -8.61
CA GLU A 242 -12.68 14.49 -7.97
C GLU A 242 -13.45 15.10 -6.78
N GLU A 243 -13.29 16.41 -6.55
CA GLU A 243 -13.90 17.19 -5.47
C GLU A 243 -13.54 16.70 -4.06
N ILE A 244 -12.45 15.94 -3.91
CA ILE A 244 -12.03 15.37 -2.63
C ILE A 244 -11.54 16.45 -1.67
N LEU A 245 -10.87 17.50 -2.18
CA LEU A 245 -10.41 18.62 -1.36
C LEU A 245 -11.56 19.31 -0.60
N LYS A 246 -12.76 19.36 -1.18
CA LYS A 246 -13.94 19.99 -0.58
C LYS A 246 -14.44 19.25 0.67
N LEU A 247 -14.12 17.97 0.82
CA LEU A 247 -14.55 17.17 1.97
C LEU A 247 -13.92 17.67 3.26
N VAL A 248 -12.64 18.09 3.21
CA VAL A 248 -11.95 18.62 4.40
C VAL A 248 -12.41 20.03 4.73
N ASP A 249 -12.71 20.84 3.71
CA ASP A 249 -13.20 22.22 3.91
C ASP A 249 -14.61 22.26 4.54
N GLN A 250 -15.45 21.25 4.30
CA GLN A 250 -16.82 21.18 4.83
C GLN A 250 -16.90 20.82 6.33
N ASP A 251 -15.95 20.04 6.86
CA ASP A 251 -15.94 19.68 8.28
C ASP A 251 -15.59 20.89 9.18
N ALA A 252 -14.77 21.82 8.66
CA ALA A 252 -14.46 23.07 9.34
C ALA A 252 -15.72 23.94 9.57
N ASP A 253 -16.63 23.98 8.60
CA ASP A 253 -17.89 24.74 8.71
C ASP A 253 -18.86 24.07 9.70
N VAL A 254 -19.01 22.75 9.68
CA VAL A 254 -19.90 22.01 10.60
C VAL A 254 -19.41 22.08 12.06
N SER A 255 -18.10 21.97 12.27
CA SER A 255 -17.43 22.10 13.57
C SER A 255 -17.56 23.51 14.17
N SER A 256 -17.55 24.54 13.31
CA SER A 256 -17.74 25.93 13.74
C SER A 256 -19.18 26.21 14.20
N SER A 257 -20.18 25.60 13.56
CA SER A 257 -21.59 25.77 13.91
C SER A 257 -22.02 25.03 15.18
N THR A 258 -21.32 23.96 15.57
CA THR A 258 -21.62 23.18 16.79
C THR A 258 -21.01 23.75 18.06
N SER A 259 -20.02 24.65 17.97
CA SER A 259 -19.40 25.33 19.13
C SER A 259 -20.15 26.59 19.62
N THR A 260 -21.30 26.91 19.03
CA THR A 260 -22.09 28.12 19.33
C THR A 260 -23.36 27.91 20.18
N PHE A 261 -23.49 26.79 20.89
CA PHE A 261 -24.59 26.57 21.83
C PHE A 261 -24.13 26.17 23.23
#